data_AF-A0A254Q294-F1
#
_entry.id   AF-A0A254Q294-F1
#
_cell.length_a   1.000
_cell.length_b   1.000
_cell.length_c   1.000
_cell.angle_alpha   90.00
_cell.angle_beta   90.00
_cell.angle_gamma   90.00
#
_symmetry.space_group_name_H-M   'P 1'
#
loop_
_entity.id
_entity.type
_entity.pdbx_description
1 polymer ?
#
loop_
_entity_poly.entity_id
_entity_poly.type
_entity_poly.pdbx_seq_one_letter_code
_entity_poly.pdbx_strand_id
1 'polypeptide(L)' 'MNIIILMIPMALLMGAGFLYAFFWANKKGQFDDLETPAHRMLLDENERTEREHKR' A
#
# COMPACT_ATOMS: atom_id res chain seq x y z
N MET A 1 -30.70 12.61 21.90
CA MET A 1 -30.69 13.01 20.48
C MET A 1 -29.64 14.09 20.16
N ASN A 2 -28.50 14.14 20.89
CA ASN A 2 -27.41 15.10 20.61
C ASN A 2 -26.16 14.44 20.01
N ILE A 3 -25.97 13.14 20.21
CA ILE A 3 -24.76 12.44 19.76
C ILE A 3 -24.64 12.43 18.23
N ILE A 4 -25.76 12.45 17.51
CA ILE A 4 -25.79 12.47 16.04
C ILE A 4 -25.08 13.72 15.49
N ILE A 5 -25.22 14.86 16.17
CA ILE A 5 -24.56 16.13 15.79
C ILE A 5 -23.03 16.01 15.90
N LEU A 6 -22.51 15.15 16.79
CA LEU A 6 -21.08 14.85 16.89
C LEU A 6 -20.65 13.77 15.89
N MET A 7 -21.48 12.73 15.69
CA MET A 7 -21.12 11.60 14.84
C MET A 7 -21.09 11.96 13.35
N ILE A 8 -21.97 12.85 12.88
CA ILE A 8 -21.99 13.29 11.48
C ILE A 8 -20.65 13.92 11.06
N PRO A 9 -20.15 14.99 11.72
CA PRO A 9 -18.87 15.59 11.35
C PRO A 9 -17.70 14.62 11.57
N MET A 10 -17.75 13.78 12.60
CA MET A 10 -16.72 12.75 12.81
C MET A 10 -16.64 11.77 11.63
N ALA A 11 -17.79 11.28 11.16
CA ALA A 11 -17.85 10.37 10.01
C ALA A 11 -17.40 11.06 8.72
N LEU A 12 -17.77 12.33 8.52
CA LEU A 12 -17.32 13.13 7.37
C LEU A 12 -15.80 13.34 7.40
N LEU A 13 -15.21 13.65 8.56
CA LEU A 13 -13.76 13.77 8.72
C LEU A 13 -13.04 12.46 8.44
N MET A 14 -13.57 11.34 8.93
CA MET A 14 -13.00 10.02 8.64
C MET A 14 -13.08 9.72 7.13
N GLY A 15 -14.24 9.93 6.51
CA GLY A 15 -14.42 9.73 5.06
C GLY A 15 -13.49 10.61 4.23
N ALA A 16 -13.37 11.89 4.56
CA ALA A 16 -12.44 12.81 3.92
C ALA A 16 -10.98 12.38 4.12
N GLY A 17 -10.63 11.89 5.31
CA GLY A 17 -9.31 11.33 5.61
C GLY A 17 -8.97 10.13 4.74
N PHE A 18 -9.90 9.20 4.56
CA PHE A 18 -9.72 8.06 3.65
C PHE A 18 -9.56 8.50 2.20
N LEU A 19 -10.39 9.43 1.72
CA LEU A 19 -10.27 9.97 0.36
C LEU A 19 -8.93 10.68 0.15
N TYR A 20 -8.50 11.50 1.10
CA TYR A 20 -7.20 12.17 1.05
C TYR A 20 -6.05 11.16 1.00
N ALA A 21 -6.06 10.16 1.88
CA ALA A 21 -5.06 9.10 1.90
C ALA A 21 -5.03 8.31 0.58
N PHE A 22 -6.21 8.04 -0.01
CA PHE A 22 -6.32 7.38 -1.31
C PHE A 22 -5.66 8.21 -2.42
N PHE A 23 -5.98 9.50 -2.56
CA PHE A 23 -5.35 10.35 -3.57
C PHE A 23 -3.84 10.52 -3.34
N TRP A 24 -3.41 10.61 -2.08
CA TRP A 24 -2.00 10.66 -1.73
C TRP A 24 -1.25 9.38 -2.13
N ALA A 25 -1.80 8.21 -1.82
CA ALA A 25 -1.22 6.92 -2.18
C ALA A 25 -1.16 6.70 -3.71
N ASN A 26 -2.22 7.11 -4.43
CA ASN A 26 -2.23 7.10 -5.90
C ASN A 26 -1.14 8.01 -6.48
N LYS A 27 -1.01 9.25 -5.98
CA LYS A 27 0.04 10.18 -6.43
C LYS A 27 1.45 9.66 -6.10
N LYS A 28 1.60 8.90 -5.02
CA LYS A 28 2.87 8.28 -4.62
C LYS A 28 3.23 7.06 -5.49
N GLY A 29 2.37 6.67 -6.43
CA GLY A 29 2.59 5.52 -7.31
C GLY A 29 2.57 4.19 -6.57
N GLN A 30 1.95 4.11 -5.38
CA GLN A 30 1.92 2.88 -4.58
C GLN A 30 1.21 1.73 -5.32
N PHE A 31 0.31 2.05 -6.25
CA PHE A 31 -0.45 1.09 -7.04
C PHE A 31 0.14 0.86 -8.45
N ASP A 32 1.20 1.56 -8.81
CA ASP A 32 1.83 1.44 -10.14
C ASP A 32 2.70 0.19 -10.25
N ASP A 33 3.17 -0.34 -9.11
CA ASP A 33 4.05 -1.51 -9.05
C ASP A 33 3.27 -2.80 -8.74
N LEU A 34 2.67 -3.37 -9.77
CA LEU A 34 1.97 -4.66 -9.70
C LEU A 34 2.85 -5.86 -10.13
N GLU A 35 4.00 -5.60 -10.76
CA GLU A 35 4.84 -6.66 -11.37
C GLU A 35 6.13 -6.96 -10.60
N THR A 36 6.79 -5.96 -10.01
CA THR A 36 8.06 -6.13 -9.31
C THR A 36 7.99 -7.10 -8.11
N PRO A 37 6.89 -7.21 -7.34
CA PRO A 37 6.80 -8.17 -6.24
C PRO A 37 6.92 -9.64 -6.68
N ALA A 38 6.31 -9.99 -7.81
CA ALA A 38 6.34 -11.37 -8.33
C ALA A 38 7.73 -11.72 -8.90
N HIS A 39 8.35 -10.78 -9.61
CA HIS A 39 9.70 -10.97 -10.16
C HIS A 39 10.77 -11.07 -9.07
N ARG A 40 10.62 -10.35 -7.95
CA ARG A 40 11.57 -10.44 -6.82
C ARG A 40 11.66 -11.87 -6.26
N MET A 41 10.54 -12.58 -6.13
CA MET A 41 10.54 -13.95 -5.62
C MET A 41 11.31 -14.92 -6.54
N LEU A 42 11.22 -14.73 -7.87
CA LEU A 42 11.94 -15.55 -8.85
C LEU A 42 13.43 -15.20 -8.94
N LEU A 43 13.78 -13.92 -8.77
CA LEU A 43 15.18 -13.45 -8.82
C LEU A 43 15.96 -13.84 -7.54
N ASP A 44 15.31 -13.82 -6.38
CA ASP A 44 15.93 -14.20 -5.10
C ASP A 44 16.41 -15.67 -5.07
N GLU A 45 15.72 -16.57 -5.76
CA GLU A 45 16.10 -18.00 -5.87
C GLU A 45 17.32 -18.22 -6.77
N ASN A 46 17.40 -17.49 -7.89
CA ASN A 46 18.55 -17.56 -8.80
C ASN A 46 19.83 -17.04 -8.13
N GLU A 47 19.75 -15.91 -7.43
CA GLU A 47 20.91 -15.36 -6.71
C GLU A 47 21.38 -16.24 -5.53
N ARG A 48 20.48 -17.01 -4.91
CA ARG A 48 20.87 -17.99 -3.88
C ARG A 48 21.65 -19.15 -4.49
N THR A 49 21.15 -19.68 -5.61
CA THR A 49 21.77 -20.80 -6.32
C THR A 49 23.16 -20.45 -6.84
N GLU A 50 23.35 -19.25 -7.40
CA GLU A 50 24.67 -18.79 -7.84
C GLU A 50 25.66 -18.60 -6.68
N ARG A 51 25.19 -18.14 -5.51
CA ARG A 51 26.03 -17.94 -4.33
C ARG A 51 26.46 -19.26 -3.68
N GLU A 52 25.64 -20.31 -3.78
CA GLU A 52 25.99 -21.65 -3.30
C GLU A 52 26.97 -22.35 -4.24
N HIS A 53 26.84 -22.18 -5.56
CA HIS A 53 27.74 -22.81 -6.54
C HIS A 53 29.15 -22.18 -6.58
N LYS A 54 29.31 -20.96 -6.06
CA LYS A 54 30.56 -20.20 -6.07
C LYS A 54 31.36 -20.29 -4.76
N ARG A 55 30.86 -21.01 -3.75
CA ARG A 55 31.55 -21.32 -2.48
C ARG A 55 32.15 -22.73 -2.53
#